data_AF-A0A445EB93-F1
#
_entry.id   AF-A0A445EB93-F1
#
_cell.length_a   1.000
_cell.length_b   1.000
_cell.length_c   1.000
_cell.angle_alpha   90.00
_cell.angle_beta   90.00
_cell.angle_gamma   90.00
#
_symmetry.space_group_name_H-M   'P 1'
#
loop_
_entity.id
_entity.type
_entity.pdbx_description
1 polymer ?
#
loop_
_entity_poly.entity_id
_entity_poly.type
_entity_poly.pdbx_seq_one_letter_code
_entity_poly.pdbx_strand_id
1 'polypeptide(L)'
;MADSSTSSTSQSHSEKTQPFHFRATFKTQDIQLVANIRKLHQHTIKLSIKNLQRKQSYNTQEKMTVRNQPGRNQTKDLKCATHLLSDKFRNTSEEKKTIVRDLGFGGLMHIPPLRVHHQMLRELANNFKLGENRLETGYGSFKITPRKIGHALGINATGDLFSQKVDYKKLSEDDKVIFRRSQGKTLKSLTDEMMDIGVGNKEERLMFKRIFILYIQMAFLLPTTINKISHVHLAPIFEMDSITERNWGACFDLYRQGHNRLQGEKEERN
;
A
#
# COMPACT_ATOMS: atom_id res chain seq x y z
N MET A 1 0.92 14.09 81.82
CA MET A 1 -0.53 14.15 81.58
C MET A 1 -0.97 15.59 81.76
N ALA A 2 -1.90 16.01 80.90
CA ALA A 2 -2.63 17.28 80.88
C ALA A 2 -1.85 18.50 80.37
N ASP A 3 -2.08 18.78 79.09
CA ASP A 3 -1.79 20.01 78.37
C ASP A 3 -2.51 21.22 78.99
N SER A 4 -1.89 22.39 78.96
CA SER A 4 -2.56 23.66 79.26
C SER A 4 -1.99 24.76 78.37
N SER A 5 -2.59 24.89 77.20
CA SER A 5 -2.35 25.95 76.24
C SER A 5 -2.91 27.28 76.77
N THR A 6 -2.03 28.24 77.04
CA THR A 6 -2.41 29.62 77.37
C THR A 6 -2.38 30.45 76.08
N SER A 7 -3.51 31.09 75.74
CA SER A 7 -3.67 31.89 74.53
C SER A 7 -2.91 33.22 74.62
N SER A 8 -2.13 33.56 73.60
CA SER A 8 -1.60 34.90 73.38
C SER A 8 -2.46 35.66 72.36
N THR A 9 -3.15 36.69 72.84
CA THR A 9 -3.86 37.67 72.00
C THR A 9 -2.83 38.62 71.39
N SER A 10 -2.72 38.65 70.06
CA SER A 10 -2.06 39.74 69.34
C SER A 10 -3.12 40.60 68.65
N GLN A 11 -3.16 41.88 69.00
CA GLN A 11 -4.01 42.88 68.36
C GLN A 11 -3.57 43.04 66.90
N SER A 12 -4.49 42.80 65.97
CA SER A 12 -4.35 43.26 64.58
C SER A 12 -5.43 44.29 64.30
N HIS A 13 -4.98 45.46 63.82
CA HIS A 13 -5.83 46.57 63.43
C HIS A 13 -6.86 46.14 62.39
N SER A 14 -8.14 46.45 62.63
CA SER A 14 -9.22 46.24 61.68
C SER A 14 -9.15 47.28 60.56
N GLU A 15 -8.56 46.91 59.42
CA GLU A 15 -8.84 47.62 58.17
C GLU A 15 -10.21 47.19 57.66
N LYS A 16 -11.13 48.15 57.53
CA LYS A 16 -12.48 47.92 57.01
C LYS A 16 -12.41 47.49 55.55
N THR A 17 -12.54 46.21 55.26
CA THR A 17 -12.70 45.71 53.89
C THR A 17 -14.09 46.10 53.37
N GLN A 18 -14.17 47.15 52.56
CA GLN A 18 -15.35 47.47 51.76
C GLN A 18 -15.48 46.42 50.64
N PRO A 19 -16.59 45.69 50.53
CA PRO A 19 -16.80 44.79 49.40
C PRO A 19 -17.05 45.61 48.14
N PHE A 20 -16.04 45.73 47.28
CA PHE A 20 -16.22 46.30 45.95
C PHE A 20 -16.97 45.29 45.06
N HIS A 21 -18.26 45.53 44.84
CA HIS A 21 -19.05 44.77 43.89
C HIS A 21 -18.68 45.19 42.45
N PHE A 22 -17.85 44.40 41.78
CA PHE A 22 -17.70 44.50 40.32
C PHE A 22 -19.01 44.11 39.63
N ARG A 23 -19.81 45.11 39.23
CA ARG A 23 -20.96 44.90 38.37
C ARG A 23 -20.54 45.08 36.91
N ALA A 24 -20.12 43.99 36.26
CA ALA A 24 -19.91 44.00 34.82
C ALA A 24 -21.28 44.03 34.11
N THR A 25 -21.60 45.14 33.43
CA THR A 25 -22.74 45.24 32.52
C THR A 25 -22.34 44.67 31.16
N PHE A 26 -22.56 43.37 30.95
CA PHE A 26 -22.49 42.79 29.62
C PHE A 26 -23.63 43.37 28.77
N LYS A 27 -23.31 43.97 27.62
CA LYS A 27 -24.34 44.50 26.72
C LYS A 27 -25.16 43.32 26.20
N THR A 28 -26.47 43.49 26.09
CA THR A 28 -27.43 42.45 25.66
C THR A 28 -27.06 41.80 24.33
N GLN A 29 -26.36 42.54 23.46
CA GLN A 29 -25.82 42.06 22.17
C GLN A 29 -24.75 40.97 22.34
N ASP A 30 -23.91 41.03 23.38
CA ASP A 30 -22.85 40.05 23.63
C ASP A 30 -23.43 38.70 24.11
N ILE A 31 -24.48 38.74 24.93
CA ILE A 31 -25.21 37.55 25.38
C ILE A 31 -25.92 36.88 24.19
N GLN A 32 -26.53 37.69 23.31
CA GLN A 32 -27.20 37.20 22.11
C GLN A 32 -26.22 36.55 21.12
N LEU A 33 -25.01 37.13 20.98
CA LEU A 33 -23.95 36.56 20.16
C LEU A 33 -23.48 35.21 20.69
N VAL A 34 -23.24 35.10 22.00
CA VAL A 34 -22.86 33.83 22.65
C VAL A 34 -23.94 32.76 22.49
N ALA A 35 -25.22 33.12 22.61
CA ALA A 35 -26.34 32.21 22.38
C ALA A 35 -26.40 31.70 20.93
N ASN A 36 -26.14 32.57 19.96
CA ASN A 36 -26.11 32.20 18.54
C ASN A 36 -24.93 31.27 18.20
N ILE A 37 -23.73 31.55 18.75
CA ILE A 37 -22.56 30.68 18.60
C ILE A 37 -22.85 29.29 19.18
N ARG A 38 -23.50 29.22 20.35
CA ARG A 38 -23.88 27.95 20.98
C ARG A 38 -24.89 27.17 20.12
N LYS A 39 -25.88 27.85 19.54
CA LYS A 39 -26.84 27.23 18.60
C LYS A 39 -26.15 26.69 17.34
N LEU A 40 -25.23 27.46 16.75
CA LEU A 40 -24.46 27.04 15.57
C LEU A 40 -23.60 25.82 15.87
N HIS A 41 -22.93 25.80 17.04
CA HIS A 41 -22.12 24.69 17.47
C HIS A 41 -22.96 23.41 17.68
N GLN A 42 -24.12 23.53 18.33
CA GLN A 42 -25.05 22.40 18.49
C GLN A 42 -25.57 21.87 17.15
N HIS A 43 -25.88 22.74 16.19
CA HIS A 43 -26.31 22.33 14.86
C HIS A 43 -25.20 21.58 14.11
N THR A 44 -23.96 22.05 14.24
CA THR A 44 -22.77 21.42 13.63
C THR A 44 -22.51 20.02 14.22
N ILE A 45 -22.63 19.87 15.53
CA ILE A 45 -22.53 18.57 16.20
C ILE A 45 -23.64 17.63 15.72
N LYS A 46 -24.88 18.11 15.66
CA LYS A 46 -26.04 17.31 15.21
C LYS A 46 -25.87 16.80 13.76
N LEU A 47 -25.34 17.64 12.87
CA LEU A 47 -24.99 17.27 11.50
C LEU A 47 -23.90 16.19 11.45
N SER A 48 -22.85 16.35 12.25
CA SER A 48 -21.75 15.39 12.33
C SER A 48 -22.23 14.01 12.82
N ILE A 49 -23.07 13.99 13.86
CA ILE A 49 -23.68 12.75 14.38
C ILE A 49 -24.56 12.08 13.31
N LYS A 50 -25.39 12.85 12.60
CA LYS A 50 -26.23 12.33 11.51
C LYS A 50 -25.40 11.73 10.37
N ASN A 51 -24.27 12.34 10.04
CA ASN A 51 -23.35 11.83 9.02
C ASN A 51 -22.63 10.56 9.48
N LEU A 52 -22.25 10.47 10.76
CA LEU A 52 -21.67 9.26 11.34
C LEU A 52 -22.67 8.10 11.34
N GLN A 53 -23.92 8.35 11.73
CA GLN A 53 -25.00 7.36 11.69
C GLN A 53 -25.30 6.89 10.26
N ARG A 54 -25.28 7.78 9.26
CA ARG A 54 -25.38 7.39 7.84
C ARG A 54 -24.23 6.51 7.39
N LYS A 55 -22.98 6.84 7.76
CA LYS A 55 -21.81 5.98 7.46
C LYS A 55 -21.94 4.60 8.11
N GLN A 56 -22.37 4.53 9.37
CA GLN A 56 -22.61 3.25 10.05
C GLN A 56 -23.75 2.46 9.43
N SER A 57 -24.85 3.12 9.03
CA SER A 57 -25.97 2.49 8.34
C SER A 57 -25.56 1.95 6.97
N TYR A 58 -24.75 2.69 6.20
CA TYR A 58 -24.18 2.22 4.93
C TYR A 58 -23.29 0.99 5.13
N ASN A 59 -22.37 1.03 6.10
CA ASN A 59 -21.52 -0.12 6.43
C ASN A 59 -22.31 -1.33 6.95
N THR A 60 -23.44 -1.10 7.63
CA THR A 60 -24.31 -2.17 8.16
C THR A 60 -25.20 -2.75 7.06
N GLN A 61 -25.70 -1.92 6.13
CA GLN A 61 -26.36 -2.39 4.90
C GLN A 61 -25.38 -3.18 4.04
N GLU A 62 -24.14 -2.72 3.86
CA GLU A 62 -23.07 -3.46 3.16
C GLU A 62 -22.85 -4.84 3.82
N LYS A 63 -22.73 -4.89 5.15
CA LYS A 63 -22.61 -6.14 5.93
C LYS A 63 -23.85 -7.05 5.83
N MET A 64 -25.07 -6.51 5.73
CA MET A 64 -26.30 -7.30 5.57
C MET A 64 -26.52 -7.77 4.12
N THR A 65 -26.14 -6.96 3.12
CA THR A 65 -26.14 -7.35 1.69
C THR A 65 -25.12 -8.44 1.38
N VAL A 66 -24.02 -8.50 2.14
CA VAL A 66 -23.03 -9.60 2.07
C VAL A 66 -23.61 -10.93 2.59
N ARG A 67 -24.63 -10.91 3.46
CA ARG A 67 -25.16 -12.11 4.13
C ARG A 67 -26.34 -12.78 3.39
N ASN A 68 -27.11 -12.03 2.59
CA ASN A 68 -28.42 -12.49 2.09
C ASN A 68 -28.57 -12.52 0.54
N GLN A 69 -27.52 -12.77 -0.25
CA GLN A 69 -27.68 -12.98 -1.70
C GLN A 69 -27.23 -14.38 -2.18
N PRO A 70 -28.17 -15.23 -2.62
CA PRO A 70 -27.89 -16.39 -3.45
C PRO A 70 -27.80 -15.94 -4.91
N GLY A 71 -26.61 -15.58 -5.37
CA GLY A 71 -26.40 -15.11 -6.75
C GLY A 71 -25.19 -14.18 -6.86
N ARG A 72 -23.99 -14.70 -6.57
CA ARG A 72 -22.79 -13.87 -6.50
C ARG A 72 -22.37 -13.37 -7.89
N ASN A 73 -22.54 -12.07 -8.14
CA ASN A 73 -21.63 -11.31 -9.01
C ASN A 73 -20.28 -11.16 -8.28
N GLN A 74 -19.46 -12.22 -8.35
CA GLN A 74 -18.19 -12.33 -7.63
C GLN A 74 -17.17 -11.36 -8.20
N THR A 75 -16.98 -10.19 -7.61
CA THR A 75 -15.67 -9.53 -7.64
C THR A 75 -14.69 -10.48 -6.95
N LYS A 76 -13.87 -11.18 -7.74
CA LYS A 76 -12.76 -12.00 -7.23
C LYS A 76 -11.55 -11.08 -7.09
N ASP A 77 -10.89 -11.14 -5.95
CA ASP A 77 -9.58 -10.48 -5.82
C ASP A 77 -8.60 -11.16 -6.77
N LEU A 78 -8.14 -10.39 -7.75
CA LEU A 78 -7.05 -10.80 -8.62
C LEU A 78 -5.76 -10.89 -7.80
N LYS A 79 -4.81 -11.75 -8.21
CA LYS A 79 -3.48 -11.80 -7.57
C LYS A 79 -2.78 -10.43 -7.61
N CYS A 80 -2.94 -9.66 -8.69
CA CYS A 80 -2.47 -8.27 -8.81
C CYS A 80 -3.47 -7.27 -8.22
N ALA A 81 -3.91 -7.48 -6.98
CA ALA A 81 -4.85 -6.58 -6.33
C ALA A 81 -4.19 -5.22 -6.01
N THR A 82 -4.49 -4.20 -6.80
CA THR A 82 -3.94 -2.84 -6.62
C THR A 82 -4.32 -2.23 -5.27
N HIS A 83 -5.46 -2.61 -4.68
CA HIS A 83 -5.83 -2.17 -3.35
C HIS A 83 -4.89 -2.70 -2.26
N LEU A 84 -4.43 -3.96 -2.35
CA LEU A 84 -3.44 -4.51 -1.42
C LEU A 84 -2.10 -3.80 -1.53
N LEU A 85 -1.67 -3.50 -2.76
CA LEU A 85 -0.44 -2.76 -3.02
C LEU A 85 -0.52 -1.33 -2.45
N SER A 86 -1.63 -0.64 -2.70
CA SER A 86 -1.89 0.71 -2.18
C SER A 86 -1.88 0.74 -0.64
N ASP A 87 -2.53 -0.24 -0.01
CA ASP A 87 -2.55 -0.38 1.45
C ASP A 87 -1.14 -0.58 2.03
N LYS A 88 -0.29 -1.37 1.35
CA LYS A 88 1.10 -1.59 1.78
C LYS A 88 1.93 -0.34 1.66
N PHE A 89 1.83 0.39 0.55
CA PHE A 89 2.52 1.67 0.42
C PHE A 89 2.05 2.69 1.45
N ARG A 90 0.74 2.76 1.75
CA ARG A 90 0.24 3.66 2.79
C ARG A 90 0.88 3.42 4.16
N ASN A 91 1.10 2.16 4.52
CA ASN A 91 1.68 1.76 5.80
C ASN A 91 3.22 1.75 5.84
N THR A 92 3.88 2.00 4.70
CA THR A 92 5.35 2.04 4.60
C THR A 92 5.88 3.40 5.05
N SER A 93 7.05 3.45 5.69
CA SER A 93 7.68 4.72 6.11
C SER A 93 8.09 5.58 4.91
N GLU A 94 8.20 6.91 5.11
CA GLU A 94 8.59 7.82 4.02
C GLU A 94 10.00 7.54 3.49
N GLU A 95 10.95 7.17 4.35
CA GLU A 95 12.30 6.77 3.94
C GLU A 95 12.29 5.58 2.98
N LYS A 96 11.52 4.54 3.31
CA LYS A 96 11.32 3.37 2.45
C LYS A 96 10.62 3.76 1.15
N LYS A 97 9.64 4.66 1.18
CA LYS A 97 8.97 5.16 -0.04
C LYS A 97 9.95 5.92 -0.94
N THR A 98 10.84 6.72 -0.39
CA THR A 98 11.89 7.40 -1.16
C THR A 98 12.76 6.39 -1.89
N ILE A 99 13.21 5.33 -1.20
CA ILE A 99 13.97 4.25 -1.84
C ILE A 99 13.19 3.60 -2.99
N VAL A 100 11.88 3.36 -2.82
CA VAL A 100 11.04 2.80 -3.89
C VAL A 100 10.92 3.74 -5.10
N ARG A 101 10.85 5.06 -4.87
CA ARG A 101 10.87 6.06 -5.94
C ARG A 101 12.21 6.06 -6.67
N ASP A 102 13.32 6.00 -5.94
CA ASP A 102 14.68 5.94 -6.49
C ASP A 102 14.91 4.67 -7.32
N LEU A 103 14.23 3.57 -6.98
CA LEU A 103 14.23 2.34 -7.78
C LEU A 103 13.39 2.43 -9.07
N GLY A 104 12.72 3.56 -9.33
CA GLY A 104 11.88 3.75 -10.52
C GLY A 104 10.46 3.19 -10.41
N PHE A 105 10.00 2.86 -9.19
CA PHE A 105 8.67 2.32 -8.92
C PHE A 105 7.71 3.33 -8.28
N GLY A 106 8.05 4.63 -8.31
CA GLY A 106 7.21 5.69 -7.76
C GLY A 106 5.81 5.72 -8.35
N GLY A 107 5.66 5.39 -9.64
CA GLY A 107 4.37 5.31 -10.33
C GLY A 107 3.39 4.32 -9.69
N LEU A 108 3.89 3.21 -9.15
CA LEU A 108 3.06 2.17 -8.53
C LEU A 108 2.33 2.67 -7.27
N MET A 109 2.87 3.67 -6.58
CA MET A 109 2.23 4.27 -5.40
C MET A 109 1.00 5.10 -5.75
N HIS A 110 0.93 5.59 -6.99
CA HIS A 110 -0.15 6.45 -7.47
C HIS A 110 -1.26 5.67 -8.17
N ILE A 111 -1.08 4.36 -8.38
CA ILE A 111 -2.12 3.51 -8.96
C ILE A 111 -3.31 3.47 -7.99
N PRO A 112 -4.51 3.89 -8.43
CA PRO A 112 -5.68 3.85 -7.58
C PRO A 112 -6.04 2.39 -7.24
N PRO A 113 -6.67 2.13 -6.08
CA PRO A 113 -7.22 0.82 -5.77
C PRO A 113 -8.36 0.51 -6.76
N LEU A 114 -8.06 -0.36 -7.73
CA LEU A 114 -9.00 -0.81 -8.76
C LEU A 114 -9.66 -2.11 -8.33
N ARG A 115 -10.99 -2.15 -8.46
CA ARG A 115 -11.79 -3.38 -8.36
C ARG A 115 -12.37 -3.65 -9.74
N VAL A 116 -11.87 -4.68 -10.42
CA VAL A 116 -12.37 -5.05 -11.75
C VAL A 116 -13.40 -6.16 -11.60
N HIS A 117 -14.59 -5.95 -12.14
CA HIS A 117 -15.65 -6.94 -12.11
C HIS A 117 -15.25 -8.18 -12.93
N HIS A 118 -15.60 -9.39 -12.48
CA HIS A 118 -15.21 -10.62 -13.18
C HIS A 118 -15.70 -10.65 -14.63
N GLN A 119 -16.90 -10.12 -14.90
CA GLN A 119 -17.43 -10.04 -16.25
C GLN A 119 -16.50 -9.23 -17.18
N MET A 120 -16.01 -8.08 -16.72
CA MET A 120 -15.06 -7.28 -17.50
C MET A 120 -13.75 -8.03 -17.74
N LEU A 121 -13.23 -8.74 -16.74
CA LEU A 121 -12.02 -9.56 -16.93
C LEU A 121 -12.23 -10.68 -17.95
N ARG A 122 -13.41 -11.30 -17.96
CA ARG A 122 -13.77 -12.33 -18.93
C ARG A 122 -13.86 -11.74 -20.33
N GLU A 123 -14.51 -10.59 -20.48
CA GLU A 123 -14.59 -9.89 -21.76
C GLU A 123 -13.20 -9.47 -22.26
N LEU A 124 -12.36 -8.89 -21.41
CA LEU A 124 -10.98 -8.53 -21.76
C LEU A 124 -10.16 -9.75 -22.19
N ALA A 125 -10.28 -10.88 -21.47
CA ALA A 125 -9.59 -12.11 -21.81
C ALA A 125 -10.05 -12.69 -23.15
N ASN A 126 -11.36 -12.68 -23.42
CA ASN A 126 -11.93 -13.21 -24.66
C ASN A 126 -11.55 -12.38 -25.89
N ASN A 127 -11.36 -11.07 -25.73
CA ASN A 127 -10.98 -10.18 -26.81
C ASN A 127 -9.46 -9.98 -26.94
N PHE A 128 -8.66 -10.62 -26.08
CA PHE A 128 -7.20 -10.51 -26.15
C PHE A 128 -6.60 -11.55 -27.08
N LYS A 129 -6.03 -11.09 -28.20
CA LYS A 129 -5.25 -11.89 -29.14
C LYS A 129 -3.82 -12.06 -28.62
N LEU A 130 -3.57 -13.17 -27.93
CA LEU A 130 -2.25 -13.53 -27.39
C LEU A 130 -1.16 -13.54 -28.47
N GLY A 131 -1.51 -14.02 -29.67
CA GLY A 131 -0.69 -14.03 -30.89
C GLY A 131 0.02 -12.70 -31.21
N GLU A 132 -0.71 -11.61 -31.03
CA GLU A 132 -0.33 -10.28 -31.49
C GLU A 132 -0.08 -9.30 -30.34
N ASN A 133 -0.27 -9.78 -29.10
CA ASN A 133 -0.43 -8.95 -27.91
C ASN A 133 -1.42 -7.80 -28.15
N ARG A 134 -2.58 -8.09 -28.75
CA ARG A 134 -3.58 -7.08 -29.16
C ARG A 134 -4.89 -7.31 -28.41
N LEU A 135 -5.42 -6.26 -27.80
CA LEU A 135 -6.75 -6.25 -27.22
C LEU A 135 -7.74 -5.65 -28.22
N GLU A 136 -8.74 -6.42 -28.62
CA GLU A 136 -9.85 -5.92 -29.44
C GLU A 136 -10.97 -5.42 -28.54
N THR A 137 -11.59 -4.31 -28.90
CA THR A 137 -12.75 -3.76 -28.20
C THR A 137 -13.73 -3.22 -29.24
N GLY A 138 -14.98 -2.94 -28.85
CA GLY A 138 -15.94 -2.27 -29.73
C GLY A 138 -15.50 -0.88 -30.20
N TYR A 139 -14.50 -0.28 -29.54
CA TYR A 139 -13.94 1.03 -29.87
C TYR A 139 -12.68 0.97 -30.75
N GLY A 140 -12.19 -0.24 -31.07
CA GLY A 140 -10.97 -0.44 -31.84
C GLY A 140 -10.00 -1.43 -31.19
N SER A 141 -8.82 -1.56 -31.80
CA SER A 141 -7.81 -2.53 -31.37
C SER A 141 -6.56 -1.87 -30.81
N PHE A 142 -6.11 -2.36 -29.65
CA PHE A 142 -4.99 -1.80 -28.90
C PHE A 142 -3.87 -2.83 -28.83
N LYS A 143 -2.75 -2.57 -29.51
CA LYS A 143 -1.53 -3.35 -29.31
C LYS A 143 -0.94 -3.03 -27.94
N ILE A 144 -0.86 -4.03 -27.08
CA ILE A 144 -0.19 -3.99 -25.78
C ILE A 144 1.31 -4.20 -26.02
N THR A 145 2.12 -3.30 -25.48
CA THR A 145 3.58 -3.35 -25.60
C THR A 145 4.20 -3.02 -24.24
N PRO A 146 5.42 -3.52 -23.94
CA PRO A 146 6.15 -3.16 -22.73
C PRO A 146 6.15 -1.67 -22.45
N ARG A 147 6.40 -0.84 -23.47
CA ARG A 147 6.44 0.62 -23.34
C ARG A 147 5.10 1.21 -22.87
N LYS A 148 3.98 0.74 -23.43
CA LYS A 148 2.63 1.20 -23.00
C LYS A 148 2.31 0.77 -21.57
N ILE A 149 2.71 -0.44 -21.19
CA ILE A 149 2.57 -0.93 -19.82
C ILE A 149 3.43 -0.10 -18.87
N GLY A 150 4.68 0.15 -19.22
CA GLY A 150 5.60 1.00 -18.46
C GLY A 150 5.03 2.39 -18.21
N HIS A 151 4.53 3.05 -19.25
CA HIS A 151 3.85 4.35 -19.11
C HIS A 151 2.61 4.28 -18.22
N ALA A 152 1.77 3.25 -18.37
CA ALA A 152 0.54 3.12 -17.58
C ALA A 152 0.82 2.83 -16.09
N LEU A 153 1.88 2.08 -15.78
CA LEU A 153 2.26 1.72 -14.42
C LEU A 153 3.27 2.70 -13.79
N GLY A 154 3.86 3.60 -14.60
CA GLY A 154 4.96 4.48 -14.21
C GLY A 154 6.22 3.70 -13.79
N ILE A 155 6.58 2.68 -14.57
CA ILE A 155 7.82 1.88 -14.42
C ILE A 155 8.67 1.95 -15.69
N ASN A 156 9.98 1.77 -15.56
CA ASN A 156 10.86 1.73 -16.73
C ASN A 156 10.54 0.52 -17.62
N ALA A 157 10.35 0.75 -18.92
CA ALA A 157 10.10 -0.29 -19.92
C ALA A 157 11.08 -0.20 -21.10
N THR A 158 12.25 0.37 -20.84
CA THR A 158 13.37 0.51 -21.77
C THR A 158 14.62 -0.14 -21.17
N GLY A 159 15.65 -0.33 -22.01
CA GLY A 159 16.89 -0.98 -21.62
C GLY A 159 16.85 -2.50 -21.73
N ASP A 160 17.86 -3.13 -21.15
CA ASP A 160 18.08 -4.57 -21.29
C ASP A 160 17.13 -5.40 -20.42
N LEU A 161 16.90 -6.62 -20.87
CA LEU A 161 16.14 -7.62 -20.15
C LEU A 161 16.99 -8.24 -19.05
N PHE A 162 16.33 -8.72 -18.00
CA PHE A 162 17.00 -9.51 -16.98
C PHE A 162 17.47 -10.85 -17.54
N SER A 163 18.56 -11.35 -16.97
CA SER A 163 19.01 -12.73 -17.17
C SER A 163 17.89 -13.70 -16.80
N GLN A 164 17.59 -14.69 -17.66
CA GLN A 164 16.52 -15.66 -17.37
C GLN A 164 16.87 -16.60 -16.22
N LYS A 165 18.15 -16.83 -15.98
CA LYS A 165 18.66 -17.76 -14.96
C LYS A 165 19.82 -17.13 -14.22
N VAL A 166 19.82 -17.32 -12.91
CA VAL A 166 20.97 -17.01 -12.05
C VAL A 166 21.92 -18.20 -12.09
N ASP A 167 23.17 -17.96 -12.48
CA ASP A 167 24.23 -18.97 -12.40
C ASP A 167 24.82 -19.01 -10.99
N TYR A 168 24.33 -19.94 -10.16
CA TYR A 168 24.76 -20.09 -8.77
C TYR A 168 26.28 -20.27 -8.62
N LYS A 169 26.95 -20.89 -9.62
CA LYS A 169 28.40 -21.12 -9.55
C LYS A 169 29.19 -19.82 -9.71
N LYS A 170 28.63 -18.83 -10.39
CA LYS A 170 29.25 -17.51 -10.63
C LYS A 170 28.94 -16.49 -9.54
N LEU A 171 28.06 -16.80 -8.59
CA LEU A 171 27.74 -15.92 -7.47
C LEU A 171 28.93 -15.81 -6.51
N SER A 172 29.11 -14.62 -5.93
CA SER A 172 29.99 -14.42 -4.78
C SER A 172 29.48 -15.21 -3.56
N GLU A 173 30.33 -15.45 -2.54
CA GLU A 173 29.88 -16.16 -1.34
C GLU A 173 28.76 -15.41 -0.61
N ASP A 174 28.82 -14.07 -0.57
CA ASP A 174 27.77 -13.23 -0.01
C ASP A 174 26.45 -13.37 -0.79
N ASP A 175 26.51 -13.35 -2.13
CA ASP A 175 25.33 -13.54 -2.98
C ASP A 175 24.76 -14.95 -2.86
N LYS A 176 25.58 -15.97 -2.63
CA LYS A 176 25.09 -17.33 -2.34
C LYS A 176 24.32 -17.39 -1.02
N VAL A 177 24.73 -16.64 0.01
CA VAL A 177 23.97 -16.51 1.27
C VAL A 177 22.60 -15.89 0.99
N ILE A 178 22.56 -14.82 0.21
CA ILE A 178 21.30 -14.15 -0.18
C ILE A 178 20.41 -15.06 -1.01
N PHE A 179 20.99 -15.80 -1.96
CA PHE A 179 20.29 -16.78 -2.77
C PHE A 179 19.60 -17.82 -1.88
N ARG A 180 20.35 -18.46 -0.97
CA ARG A 180 19.81 -19.46 -0.03
C ARG A 180 18.74 -18.87 0.88
N ARG A 181 18.95 -17.66 1.40
CA ARG A 181 17.97 -16.95 2.24
C ARG A 181 16.68 -16.62 1.50
N SER A 182 16.76 -16.39 0.19
CA SER A 182 15.59 -16.05 -0.64
C SER A 182 14.78 -17.28 -1.04
N GLN A 183 15.40 -18.47 -1.09
CA GLN A 183 14.71 -19.69 -1.45
C GLN A 183 13.62 -20.06 -0.44
N GLY A 184 12.48 -20.55 -0.96
CA GLY A 184 11.38 -21.05 -0.13
C GLY A 184 10.55 -19.97 0.59
N LYS A 185 10.95 -18.70 0.55
CA LYS A 185 10.17 -17.59 1.10
C LYS A 185 8.83 -17.46 0.39
N THR A 186 7.81 -17.14 1.17
CA THR A 186 6.45 -16.89 0.69
C THR A 186 6.22 -15.39 0.51
N LEU A 187 5.16 -15.03 -0.22
CA LEU A 187 4.75 -13.61 -0.31
C LEU A 187 4.48 -13.00 1.07
N LYS A 188 3.92 -13.79 2.00
CA LYS A 188 3.68 -13.35 3.39
C LYS A 188 5.00 -13.05 4.10
N SER A 189 5.95 -13.98 4.09
CA SER A 189 7.25 -13.76 4.74
C SER A 189 8.02 -12.59 4.15
N LEU A 190 7.95 -12.39 2.82
CA LEU A 190 8.54 -11.21 2.17
C LEU A 190 7.86 -9.91 2.63
N THR A 191 6.54 -9.92 2.76
CA THR A 191 5.80 -8.76 3.24
C THR A 191 6.21 -8.40 4.65
N ASP A 192 6.28 -9.38 5.54
CA ASP A 192 6.65 -9.16 6.94
C ASP A 192 8.10 -8.62 7.04
N GLU A 193 9.04 -9.24 6.32
CA GLU A 193 10.44 -8.80 6.28
C GLU A 193 10.62 -7.42 5.65
N MET A 194 9.86 -7.09 4.59
CA MET A 194 9.87 -5.76 3.97
C MET A 194 9.44 -4.67 4.97
N MET A 195 8.45 -4.99 5.83
CA MET A 195 7.94 -4.05 6.81
C MET A 195 8.89 -3.91 8.01
N ASP A 196 9.48 -5.01 8.46
CA ASP A 196 10.34 -5.08 9.64
C ASP A 196 11.76 -4.51 9.42
N ILE A 197 12.34 -4.73 8.24
CA ILE A 197 13.73 -4.33 7.98
C ILE A 197 13.95 -2.82 8.14
N GLY A 198 15.03 -2.44 8.81
CA GLY A 198 15.48 -1.05 8.91
C GLY A 198 15.94 -0.49 7.56
N VAL A 199 16.21 0.82 7.52
CA VAL A 199 16.87 1.50 6.38
C VAL A 199 17.90 2.51 6.88
N GLY A 200 18.45 2.29 8.08
CA GLY A 200 19.34 3.23 8.76
C GLY A 200 20.76 3.21 8.21
N ASN A 201 21.23 2.06 7.72
CA ASN A 201 22.55 1.87 7.13
C ASN A 201 22.49 1.37 5.68
N LYS A 202 23.65 1.24 5.02
CA LYS A 202 23.74 0.90 3.59
C LYS A 202 23.34 -0.55 3.33
N GLU A 203 23.73 -1.46 4.20
CA GLU A 203 23.48 -2.90 4.11
C GLU A 203 21.97 -3.18 4.24
N GLU A 204 21.32 -2.60 5.24
CA GLU A 204 19.87 -2.64 5.44
C GLU A 204 19.12 -2.05 4.24
N ARG A 205 19.58 -0.91 3.72
CA ARG A 205 18.98 -0.30 2.51
C ARG A 205 19.09 -1.23 1.31
N LEU A 206 20.24 -1.86 1.08
CA LEU A 206 20.43 -2.79 -0.02
C LEU A 206 19.54 -4.03 0.14
N MET A 207 19.46 -4.57 1.35
CA MET A 207 18.58 -5.71 1.66
C MET A 207 17.10 -5.34 1.49
N PHE A 208 16.68 -4.15 1.94
CA PHE A 208 15.33 -3.65 1.71
C PHE A 208 15.02 -3.55 0.22
N LYS A 209 15.93 -2.98 -0.59
CA LYS A 209 15.76 -2.91 -2.05
C LYS A 209 15.55 -4.31 -2.64
N ARG A 210 16.38 -5.29 -2.28
CA ARG A 210 16.26 -6.68 -2.75
C ARG A 210 14.92 -7.32 -2.35
N ILE A 211 14.51 -7.18 -1.09
CA ILE A 211 13.23 -7.72 -0.59
C ILE A 211 12.05 -7.04 -1.31
N PHE A 212 12.10 -5.72 -1.49
CA PHE A 212 11.08 -4.97 -2.20
C PHE A 212 10.94 -5.44 -3.65
N ILE A 213 12.05 -5.67 -4.36
CA ILE A 213 12.04 -6.21 -5.72
C ILE A 213 11.37 -7.59 -5.77
N LEU A 214 11.72 -8.51 -4.87
CA LEU A 214 11.07 -9.82 -4.79
C LEU A 214 9.58 -9.70 -4.49
N TYR A 215 9.22 -8.83 -3.54
CA TYR A 215 7.85 -8.58 -3.16
C TYR A 215 7.03 -8.06 -4.35
N ILE A 216 7.50 -7.02 -5.06
CA ILE A 216 6.74 -6.42 -6.15
C ILE A 216 6.61 -7.35 -7.36
N GLN A 217 7.64 -8.15 -7.63
CA GLN A 217 7.55 -9.21 -8.64
C GLN A 217 6.46 -10.22 -8.27
N MET A 218 6.47 -10.76 -7.05
CA MET A 218 5.50 -11.77 -6.64
C MET A 218 4.08 -11.24 -6.48
N ALA A 219 3.93 -10.01 -5.97
CA ALA A 219 2.63 -9.42 -5.67
C ALA A 219 1.96 -8.84 -6.91
N PHE A 220 2.74 -8.34 -7.89
CA PHE A 220 2.18 -7.46 -8.90
C PHE A 220 2.71 -7.70 -10.32
N LEU A 221 4.02 -7.75 -10.53
CA LEU A 221 4.60 -7.78 -11.89
C LEU A 221 4.62 -9.17 -12.53
N LEU A 222 4.95 -10.19 -11.74
CA LEU A 222 5.12 -11.59 -12.15
C LEU A 222 4.45 -12.54 -11.14
N PRO A 223 3.15 -12.37 -10.87
CA PRO A 223 2.45 -13.27 -9.93
C PRO A 223 2.46 -14.71 -10.48
N THR A 224 3.04 -15.63 -9.72
CA THR A 224 3.04 -17.06 -10.06
C THR A 224 1.88 -17.77 -9.36
N THR A 225 1.51 -18.96 -9.83
CA THR A 225 0.52 -19.83 -9.16
C THR A 225 1.01 -20.29 -7.78
N ILE A 226 2.31 -20.52 -7.67
CA ILE A 226 3.04 -20.97 -6.47
C ILE A 226 3.25 -19.78 -5.53
N ASN A 227 2.95 -19.95 -4.24
CA ASN A 227 3.08 -18.88 -3.24
C ASN A 227 4.52 -18.64 -2.75
N LYS A 228 5.52 -19.26 -3.38
CA LYS A 228 6.95 -19.22 -3.03
C LYS A 228 7.75 -18.52 -4.12
N ILE A 229 8.90 -17.95 -3.76
CA ILE A 229 9.87 -17.43 -4.71
C ILE A 229 10.25 -18.52 -5.73
N SER A 230 10.16 -18.17 -7.01
CA SER A 230 10.64 -18.97 -8.14
C SER A 230 11.93 -18.37 -8.69
N HIS A 231 12.70 -19.17 -9.43
CA HIS A 231 13.94 -18.75 -10.08
C HIS A 231 13.78 -17.50 -10.96
N VAL A 232 12.59 -17.29 -11.54
CA VAL A 232 12.28 -16.11 -12.37
C VAL A 232 12.33 -14.78 -11.60
N HIS A 233 12.26 -14.80 -10.26
CA HIS A 233 12.36 -13.60 -9.43
C HIS A 233 13.79 -13.31 -8.96
N LEU A 234 14.74 -14.22 -9.17
CA LEU A 234 16.05 -14.14 -8.51
C LEU A 234 17.07 -13.30 -9.28
N ALA A 235 16.99 -13.19 -10.60
CA ALA A 235 17.99 -12.42 -11.35
C ALA A 235 18.04 -10.93 -10.93
N PRO A 236 16.91 -10.22 -10.77
CA PRO A 236 16.94 -8.79 -10.45
C PRO A 236 17.65 -8.44 -9.14
N ILE A 237 17.59 -9.29 -8.11
CA ILE A 237 18.20 -8.99 -6.81
C ILE A 237 19.74 -9.03 -6.81
N PHE A 238 20.35 -9.58 -7.86
CA PHE A 238 21.80 -9.61 -8.05
C PHE A 238 22.29 -8.54 -9.04
N GLU A 239 21.39 -7.88 -9.78
CA GLU A 239 21.71 -6.85 -10.78
C GLU A 239 21.34 -5.44 -10.26
N MET A 240 21.50 -5.20 -8.95
CA MET A 240 20.98 -4.02 -8.24
C MET A 240 21.53 -2.67 -8.74
N ASP A 241 22.76 -2.65 -9.25
CA ASP A 241 23.39 -1.40 -9.74
C ASP A 241 22.74 -0.91 -11.04
N SER A 242 22.20 -1.82 -11.85
CA SER A 242 21.54 -1.52 -13.12
C SER A 242 20.01 -1.52 -13.03
N ILE A 243 19.45 -1.72 -11.83
CA ILE A 243 18.04 -2.09 -11.62
C ILE A 243 17.02 -1.08 -12.20
N THR A 244 17.37 0.20 -12.19
CA THR A 244 16.55 1.32 -12.67
C THR A 244 16.54 1.40 -14.19
N GLU A 245 17.59 0.91 -14.84
CA GLU A 245 17.79 0.95 -16.29
C GLU A 245 17.17 -0.26 -17.00
N ARG A 246 16.74 -1.29 -16.24
CA ARG A 246 16.17 -2.52 -16.77
C ARG A 246 14.74 -2.34 -17.27
N ASN A 247 14.40 -3.14 -18.27
CA ASN A 247 13.07 -3.14 -18.86
C ASN A 247 12.09 -3.98 -18.03
N TRP A 248 11.44 -3.34 -17.05
CA TRP A 248 10.40 -3.95 -16.23
C TRP A 248 9.09 -4.19 -16.98
N GLY A 249 8.82 -3.42 -18.04
CA GLY A 249 7.66 -3.63 -18.92
C GLY A 249 7.67 -5.00 -19.61
N ALA A 250 8.86 -5.54 -19.90
CA ALA A 250 9.02 -6.84 -20.54
C ALA A 250 8.70 -8.03 -19.61
N CYS A 251 8.54 -7.82 -18.30
CA CYS A 251 7.98 -8.83 -17.41
C CYS A 251 6.58 -9.30 -17.88
N PHE A 252 5.86 -8.44 -18.60
CA PHE A 252 4.54 -8.69 -19.14
C PHE A 252 4.54 -9.21 -20.59
N ASP A 253 5.71 -9.50 -21.17
CA ASP A 253 5.77 -10.09 -22.51
C ASP A 253 5.28 -11.55 -22.48
N LEU A 254 3.97 -11.70 -22.66
CA LEU A 254 3.24 -12.97 -22.64
C LEU A 254 3.78 -13.99 -23.66
N TYR A 255 4.30 -13.50 -24.79
CA TYR A 255 4.79 -14.33 -25.89
C TYR A 255 6.07 -15.12 -25.53
N ARG A 256 7.01 -14.49 -24.81
CA ARG A 256 8.29 -15.12 -24.46
C ARG A 256 8.13 -16.12 -23.32
N GLN A 257 7.21 -15.87 -22.37
CA GLN A 257 6.94 -16.81 -21.28
C GLN A 257 6.24 -18.10 -21.74
N GLY A 258 5.45 -18.05 -22.82
CA GLY A 258 4.79 -19.24 -23.39
C GLY A 258 5.74 -20.19 -24.11
N HIS A 259 6.68 -19.65 -24.91
CA HIS A 259 7.63 -20.46 -25.67
C HIS A 259 8.64 -21.21 -24.78
N ASN A 260 9.13 -20.57 -23.71
CA ASN A 260 10.07 -21.21 -22.78
C ASN A 260 9.43 -22.35 -21.96
N ARG A 261 8.11 -22.33 -21.73
CA ARG A 261 7.42 -23.44 -21.05
C ARG A 261 7.24 -24.66 -21.95
N LEU A 262 7.08 -24.45 -23.25
CA LEU A 262 6.87 -25.54 -24.22
C LEU A 262 8.18 -26.20 -24.69
N GLN A 263 9.31 -25.51 -24.62
CA GLN A 263 10.62 -26.10 -24.93
C GLN A 263 11.20 -26.91 -23.76
N GLY A 264 10.93 -26.52 -22.51
CA GLY A 264 11.45 -27.23 -21.32
C GLY A 264 10.81 -28.60 -21.04
N GLU A 265 9.64 -28.91 -21.62
CA GLU A 265 8.97 -30.22 -21.44
C GLU A 265 9.38 -31.26 -22.51
N LYS A 266 10.21 -30.89 -23.49
CA LYS A 266 10.64 -31.81 -24.57
C LYS A 266 12.04 -32.40 -24.42
N GLU A 267 12.83 -32.01 -23.42
CA GLU A 267 14.22 -32.47 -23.26
C GLU A 267 14.47 -33.49 -22.13
N GLU A 268 13.44 -33.97 -21.42
CA GLU A 268 13.57 -35.07 -20.43
C GLU A 268 12.78 -36.33 -20.81
N ARG A 269 12.89 -36.74 -22.08
CA ARG A 269 12.73 -38.14 -22.48
C ARG A 269 13.75 -38.50 -23.54
N ASN A 270 14.92 -38.92 -23.09
CA ASN A 270 15.69 -40.04 -23.63
C ASN A 270 16.68 -40.50 -22.57
#